data_AF-A0A3M7TLU5-F1
#
_entry.id   AF-A0A3M7TLU5-F1
#
_cell.length_a   1.000
_cell.length_b   1.000
_cell.length_c   1.000
_cell.angle_alpha   90.00
_cell.angle_beta   90.00
_cell.angle_gamma   90.00
#
_symmetry.space_group_name_H-M   'P 1'
#
loop_
_entity.id
_entity.type
_entity.pdbx_description
1 polymer ?
#
loop_
_entity_poly.entity_id
_entity_poly.type
_entity_poly.pdbx_seq_one_letter_code
_entity_poly.pdbx_strand_id
1 'polypeptide(L)'
;MSDTSFGQMMTTEKKEIKQSVQINDSYYIKKWSQSKAPERFAGWNWAAFILSPFWFSYRRMFGWASLYFLVLLVYSFADSFIPYVQYVTGIEGTSVRMIGCLFVIAALHILSGAYGNALYAKKIKNSVLTKRNQKPDRAQVPLFSQSGASIISAIVAPLVIVIFAFYPFIISAEWEYSPGFPKGAFVYLDEYGAPDTPWEMEQDPEYYLFSSSLMLFYENKEPIGRGGLEIEMYKVDGEGGRELILERSETFFRSSTVNIPLLDTGHADISAGDYEVDVYVEEELQDTATFTMVSPHS
;
A
#
# COMPACT_ATOMS: atom_id res chain seq x y z
N MET A 1 21.94 -41.24 1.81
CA MET A 1 21.07 -41.58 0.66
C MET A 1 21.36 -40.57 -0.43
N SER A 2 21.81 -40.98 -1.63
CA SER A 2 22.14 -40.04 -2.70
C SER A 2 20.88 -39.30 -3.13
N ASP A 3 20.95 -37.97 -3.13
CA ASP A 3 19.86 -37.09 -3.59
C ASP A 3 19.64 -37.36 -5.08
N THR A 4 18.67 -38.23 -5.39
CA THR A 4 18.45 -38.68 -6.78
C THR A 4 17.90 -37.50 -7.55
N SER A 5 18.63 -37.08 -8.59
CA SER A 5 18.21 -35.95 -9.42
C SER A 5 16.87 -36.26 -10.11
N PHE A 6 16.00 -35.25 -10.28
CA PHE A 6 14.73 -35.46 -10.99
C PHE A 6 14.94 -35.97 -12.42
N GLY A 7 16.04 -35.59 -13.07
CA GLY A 7 16.41 -36.11 -14.40
C GLY A 7 16.63 -37.62 -14.42
N GLN A 8 17.20 -38.20 -13.36
CA GLN A 8 17.34 -39.65 -13.22
C GLN A 8 15.98 -40.31 -12.93
N MET A 9 15.17 -39.72 -12.06
CA MET A 9 13.81 -40.25 -11.79
C MET A 9 12.94 -40.27 -13.05
N MET A 10 13.13 -39.30 -13.95
CA MET A 10 12.43 -39.24 -15.24
C MET A 10 12.72 -40.43 -16.17
N THR A 11 13.84 -41.13 -15.98
CA THR A 11 14.17 -42.36 -16.71
C THR A 11 13.75 -43.61 -15.93
N THR A 12 14.05 -43.68 -14.62
CA THR A 12 13.81 -44.89 -13.81
C THR A 12 12.38 -45.03 -13.31
N GLU A 13 11.71 -43.93 -12.98
CA GLU A 13 10.40 -43.87 -12.31
C GLU A 13 9.34 -43.17 -13.17
N LYS A 14 9.51 -43.19 -14.49
CA LYS A 14 8.66 -42.47 -15.46
C LYS A 14 7.16 -42.76 -15.31
N LYS A 15 6.79 -44.01 -14.98
CA LYS A 15 5.39 -44.41 -14.79
C LYS A 15 4.76 -43.73 -13.58
N GLU A 16 5.48 -43.66 -12.46
CA GLU A 16 5.03 -43.04 -11.21
C GLU A 16 4.92 -41.52 -11.34
N ILE A 17 5.85 -40.90 -12.08
CA ILE A 17 5.80 -39.48 -12.42
C ILE A 17 4.56 -39.19 -13.27
N LYS A 18 4.30 -39.95 -14.34
CA LYS A 18 3.10 -39.80 -15.18
C LYS A 18 1.82 -39.93 -14.37
N GLN A 19 1.74 -40.94 -13.52
CA GLN A 19 0.58 -41.14 -12.62
C GLN A 19 0.42 -39.98 -11.63
N SER A 20 1.51 -39.39 -11.14
CA SER A 20 1.46 -38.26 -10.22
C SER A 20 1.08 -36.95 -10.92
N VAL A 21 1.43 -36.77 -12.20
CA VAL A 21 1.04 -35.60 -12.99
C VAL A 21 -0.43 -35.66 -13.41
N GLN A 22 -0.91 -36.86 -13.74
CA GLN A 22 -2.26 -37.12 -14.28
C GLN A 22 -2.50 -36.38 -15.61
N ILE A 23 -3.13 -35.21 -15.56
CA ILE A 23 -3.57 -34.46 -16.74
C ILE A 23 -2.39 -33.73 -17.40
N ASN A 24 -2.29 -33.86 -18.72
CA ASN A 24 -1.24 -33.30 -19.58
C ASN A 24 0.16 -33.85 -19.25
N ASP A 25 0.26 -35.10 -18.82
CA ASP A 25 1.55 -35.76 -18.50
C ASP A 25 2.57 -35.62 -19.63
N SER A 26 2.16 -35.84 -20.87
CA SER A 26 3.03 -35.87 -22.03
C SER A 26 3.64 -34.52 -22.33
N TYR A 27 2.91 -33.42 -22.07
CA TYR A 27 3.43 -32.06 -22.15
C TYR A 27 4.57 -31.84 -21.15
N TYR A 28 4.34 -32.16 -19.88
CA TYR A 28 5.35 -31.95 -18.82
C TYR A 28 6.55 -32.86 -19.01
N ILE A 29 6.34 -34.13 -19.32
CA ILE A 29 7.41 -35.08 -19.57
C ILE A 29 8.31 -34.60 -20.71
N LYS A 30 7.72 -34.11 -21.81
CA LYS A 30 8.47 -33.52 -22.92
C LYS A 30 9.28 -32.30 -22.45
N LYS A 31 8.64 -31.33 -21.81
CA LYS A 31 9.30 -30.10 -21.32
C LYS A 31 10.44 -30.39 -20.35
N TRP A 32 10.23 -31.30 -19.40
CA TRP A 32 11.25 -31.68 -18.43
C TRP A 32 12.40 -32.44 -19.08
N SER A 33 12.12 -33.35 -20.03
CA SER A 33 13.19 -34.09 -20.74
C SER A 33 14.12 -33.20 -21.58
N GLN A 34 13.64 -32.02 -21.99
CA GLN A 34 14.41 -31.05 -22.76
C GLN A 34 15.31 -30.17 -21.90
N SER A 35 15.19 -30.25 -20.57
CA SER A 35 16.00 -29.48 -19.63
C SER A 35 17.02 -30.36 -18.91
N LYS A 36 18.26 -29.88 -18.78
CA LYS A 36 19.29 -30.52 -17.98
C LYS A 36 18.97 -30.52 -16.48
N ALA A 37 18.27 -29.49 -16.01
CA ALA A 37 17.88 -29.31 -14.61
C ALA A 37 16.41 -28.87 -14.51
N PRO A 38 15.46 -29.81 -14.66
CA PRO A 38 14.04 -29.47 -14.78
C PRO A 38 13.47 -28.77 -13.55
N GLU A 39 14.05 -29.00 -12.37
CA GLU A 39 13.66 -28.36 -11.10
C GLU A 39 14.08 -26.87 -11.02
N ARG A 40 15.00 -26.42 -11.89
CA ARG A 40 15.43 -25.02 -11.95
C ARG A 40 14.73 -24.25 -13.05
N PHE A 41 14.67 -24.83 -14.25
CA PHE A 41 14.00 -24.23 -15.40
C PHE A 41 13.60 -25.31 -16.39
N ALA A 42 12.37 -25.27 -16.89
CA ALA A 42 11.86 -26.24 -17.86
C ALA A 42 11.00 -25.57 -18.95
N GLY A 43 11.45 -24.39 -19.40
CA GLY A 43 10.81 -23.60 -20.44
C GLY A 43 9.53 -22.91 -19.97
N TRP A 44 9.04 -21.99 -20.81
CA TRP A 44 7.88 -21.16 -20.55
C TRP A 44 6.57 -21.96 -20.40
N ASN A 45 5.76 -21.56 -19.43
CA ASN A 45 4.43 -22.08 -19.15
C ASN A 45 3.36 -20.99 -19.32
N TRP A 46 2.64 -21.04 -20.45
CA TRP A 46 1.59 -20.08 -20.77
C TRP A 46 0.42 -20.08 -19.77
N ALA A 47 0.02 -21.25 -19.27
CA ALA A 47 -1.08 -21.33 -18.32
C ALA A 47 -0.70 -20.71 -16.96
N ALA A 48 0.53 -20.94 -16.51
CA ALA A 48 1.06 -20.30 -15.32
C ALA A 48 1.28 -18.79 -15.50
N PHE A 49 1.61 -18.34 -16.72
CA PHE A 49 1.74 -16.91 -17.02
C PHE A 49 0.39 -16.19 -17.01
N ILE A 50 -0.64 -16.72 -17.67
CA ILE A 50 -1.92 -16.02 -17.83
C ILE A 50 -2.78 -16.17 -16.58
N LEU A 51 -2.75 -17.35 -15.95
CA LEU A 51 -3.67 -17.74 -14.88
C LEU A 51 -2.92 -18.10 -13.59
N SER A 52 -1.87 -17.35 -13.21
CA SER A 52 -0.92 -17.68 -12.13
C SER A 52 -1.53 -18.35 -10.88
N PRO A 53 -2.36 -17.67 -10.04
CA PRO A 53 -2.86 -18.27 -8.80
C PRO A 53 -3.81 -19.46 -9.05
N PHE A 54 -4.59 -19.41 -10.13
CA PHE A 54 -5.52 -20.47 -10.52
C PHE A 54 -4.76 -21.71 -11.02
N TRP A 55 -3.67 -21.52 -11.75
CA TRP A 55 -2.83 -22.60 -12.26
C TRP A 55 -2.06 -23.30 -11.14
N PHE A 56 -1.49 -22.54 -10.19
CA PHE A 56 -0.89 -23.11 -8.99
C PHE A 56 -1.91 -23.95 -8.22
N SER A 57 -3.11 -23.42 -8.00
CA SER A 57 -4.17 -24.11 -7.27
C SER A 57 -4.74 -25.32 -8.02
N TYR A 58 -4.87 -25.24 -9.35
CA TYR A 58 -5.24 -26.34 -10.23
C TYR A 58 -4.26 -27.51 -10.07
N ARG A 59 -2.96 -27.23 -10.02
CA ARG A 59 -1.90 -28.22 -9.78
C ARG A 59 -1.68 -28.52 -8.29
N ARG A 60 -2.58 -28.06 -7.41
CA ARG A 60 -2.56 -28.25 -5.95
C ARG A 60 -1.25 -27.76 -5.32
N MET A 61 -0.71 -26.67 -5.84
CA MET A 61 0.48 -25.98 -5.35
C MET A 61 0.05 -24.79 -4.46
N PHE A 62 -0.76 -25.08 -3.44
CA PHE A 62 -1.40 -24.05 -2.62
C PHE A 62 -0.41 -23.10 -1.95
N GLY A 63 0.77 -23.58 -1.53
CA GLY A 63 1.82 -22.71 -0.98
C GLY A 63 2.29 -21.62 -1.96
N TRP A 64 2.39 -21.93 -3.25
CA TRP A 64 2.75 -20.93 -4.27
C TRP A 64 1.59 -19.99 -4.59
N ALA A 65 0.34 -20.47 -4.54
CA ALA A 65 -0.83 -19.60 -4.65
C ALA A 65 -0.94 -18.65 -3.44
N SER A 66 -0.73 -19.14 -2.22
CA SER A 66 -0.69 -18.31 -1.01
C SER A 66 0.45 -17.30 -1.06
N LEU A 67 1.65 -17.70 -1.51
CA LEU A 67 2.77 -16.77 -1.69
C LEU A 67 2.44 -15.66 -2.67
N TYR A 68 1.77 -15.98 -3.79
CA TYR A 68 1.34 -14.98 -4.77
C TYR A 68 0.47 -13.90 -4.11
N PHE A 69 -0.56 -14.28 -3.34
CA PHE A 69 -1.43 -13.33 -2.65
C PHE A 69 -0.73 -12.63 -1.47
N LEU A 70 0.20 -13.30 -0.79
CA LEU A 70 1.01 -12.69 0.26
C LEU A 70 1.88 -11.55 -0.29
N VAL A 71 2.49 -11.73 -1.46
CA VAL A 71 3.26 -10.65 -2.10
C VAL A 71 2.37 -9.46 -2.44
N LEU A 72 1.16 -9.69 -2.93
CA LEU A 72 0.20 -8.62 -3.19
C LEU A 72 -0.22 -7.89 -1.90
N LEU A 73 -0.43 -8.62 -0.80
CA LEU A 73 -0.76 -8.02 0.49
C LEU A 73 0.40 -7.17 1.03
N VAL A 74 1.64 -7.70 0.97
CA VAL A 74 2.84 -6.95 1.38
C VAL A 74 3.03 -5.71 0.51
N TYR A 75 2.76 -5.80 -0.80
CA TYR A 75 2.77 -4.65 -1.68
C TYR A 75 1.72 -3.62 -1.27
N SER A 76 0.47 -4.03 -1.03
CA SER A 76 -0.60 -3.12 -0.59
C SER A 76 -0.23 -2.40 0.71
N PHE A 77 0.38 -3.10 1.65
CA PHE A 77 0.89 -2.47 2.87
C PHE A 77 2.02 -1.49 2.56
N ALA A 78 2.97 -1.82 1.69
CA ALA A 78 4.04 -0.90 1.30
C ALA A 78 3.50 0.33 0.53
N ASP A 79 2.46 0.16 -0.28
CA ASP A 79 1.79 1.21 -1.06
C ASP A 79 1.18 2.28 -0.14
N SER A 80 0.71 1.92 1.06
CA SER A 80 0.19 2.87 2.07
C SER A 80 1.20 3.92 2.55
N PHE A 81 2.50 3.70 2.32
CA PHE A 81 3.57 4.65 2.66
C PHE A 81 3.92 5.59 1.51
N ILE A 82 3.36 5.39 0.31
CA ILE A 82 3.69 6.19 -0.87
C ILE A 82 3.38 7.69 -0.67
N PRO A 83 2.22 8.11 -0.12
CA PRO A 83 1.94 9.53 0.11
C PRO A 83 3.02 10.21 0.94
N TYR A 84 3.45 9.58 2.02
CA TYR A 84 4.55 10.08 2.85
C TYR A 84 5.88 10.16 2.10
N VAL A 85 6.22 9.14 1.29
CA VAL A 85 7.44 9.19 0.47
C VAL A 85 7.37 10.34 -0.53
N GLN A 86 6.23 10.55 -1.18
CA GLN A 86 6.03 11.66 -2.10
C GLN A 86 6.20 13.01 -1.40
N TYR A 87 5.59 13.17 -0.22
CA TYR A 87 5.73 14.36 0.62
C TYR A 87 7.20 14.65 0.96
N VAL A 88 7.96 13.66 1.46
CA VAL A 88 9.36 13.88 1.87
C VAL A 88 10.30 14.08 0.68
N THR A 89 9.99 13.52 -0.49
CA THR A 89 10.87 13.57 -1.67
C THR A 89 10.49 14.66 -2.67
N GLY A 90 9.31 15.29 -2.53
CA GLY A 90 8.75 16.22 -3.51
C GLY A 90 8.40 15.58 -4.86
N ILE A 91 8.24 14.25 -4.91
CA ILE A 91 7.90 13.54 -6.15
C ILE A 91 6.37 13.59 -6.35
N GLU A 92 5.93 14.56 -7.13
CA GLU A 92 4.54 14.68 -7.55
C GLU A 92 4.19 13.64 -8.63
N GLY A 93 3.07 12.92 -8.45
CA GLY A 93 2.56 12.00 -9.48
C GLY A 93 1.63 10.90 -8.96
N THR A 94 0.33 11.04 -9.23
CA THR A 94 -0.70 10.02 -8.96
C THR A 94 -0.49 8.71 -9.75
N SER A 95 0.35 8.71 -10.78
CA SER A 95 0.64 7.55 -11.62
C SER A 95 1.52 6.48 -10.94
N VAL A 96 2.24 6.84 -9.85
CA VAL A 96 3.21 5.94 -9.20
C VAL A 96 2.53 4.70 -8.59
N ARG A 97 1.42 4.88 -7.87
CA ARG A 97 0.68 3.77 -7.23
C ARG A 97 0.16 2.77 -8.26
N MET A 98 -0.48 3.27 -9.33
CA MET A 98 -1.03 2.43 -10.39
C MET A 98 0.07 1.67 -11.16
N ILE A 99 1.15 2.36 -11.54
CA ILE A 99 2.28 1.76 -12.26
C ILE A 99 2.96 0.70 -11.38
N GLY A 100 3.16 0.99 -10.09
CA GLY A 100 3.71 0.04 -9.13
C GLY A 100 2.89 -1.25 -9.04
N CYS A 101 1.58 -1.11 -8.91
CA CYS A 101 0.66 -2.25 -8.84
C CYS A 101 0.72 -3.11 -10.12
N LEU A 102 0.62 -2.49 -11.30
CA LEU A 102 0.72 -3.18 -12.58
C LEU A 102 2.07 -3.88 -12.76
N PHE A 103 3.16 -3.23 -12.34
CA PHE A 103 4.50 -3.81 -12.38
C PHE A 103 4.62 -5.06 -11.51
N VAL A 104 4.14 -5.01 -10.27
CA VAL A 104 4.18 -6.16 -9.35
C VAL A 104 3.35 -7.34 -9.88
N ILE A 105 2.14 -7.07 -10.38
CA ILE A 105 1.30 -8.11 -10.99
C ILE A 105 1.99 -8.70 -12.22
N ALA A 106 2.50 -7.86 -13.13
CA ALA A 106 3.21 -8.32 -14.31
C ALA A 106 4.44 -9.17 -13.95
N ALA A 107 5.24 -8.75 -12.96
CA ALA A 107 6.38 -9.49 -12.47
C ALA A 107 5.99 -10.87 -11.91
N LEU A 108 4.95 -10.94 -11.08
CA LEU A 108 4.44 -12.21 -10.55
C LEU A 108 3.97 -13.16 -11.66
N HIS A 109 3.28 -12.64 -12.67
CA HIS A 109 2.84 -13.42 -13.83
C HIS A 109 4.02 -13.92 -14.66
N ILE A 110 4.98 -13.05 -14.98
CA ILE A 110 6.19 -13.41 -15.74
C ILE A 110 6.98 -14.49 -15.00
N LEU A 111 7.21 -14.33 -13.70
CA LEU A 111 7.92 -15.32 -12.88
C LEU A 111 7.17 -16.65 -12.82
N SER A 112 5.83 -16.61 -12.69
CA SER A 112 4.98 -17.81 -12.74
C SER A 112 5.09 -18.52 -14.09
N GLY A 113 5.09 -17.78 -15.19
CA GLY A 113 5.31 -18.30 -16.54
C GLY A 113 6.70 -18.94 -16.73
N ALA A 114 7.74 -18.26 -16.27
CA ALA A 114 9.13 -18.69 -16.40
C ALA A 114 9.43 -19.94 -15.56
N TYR A 115 8.94 -19.99 -14.32
CA TYR A 115 9.29 -21.03 -13.35
C TYR A 115 8.19 -22.07 -13.12
N GLY A 116 6.97 -21.89 -13.63
CA GLY A 116 5.85 -22.78 -13.34
C GLY A 116 6.15 -24.26 -13.62
N ASN A 117 6.72 -24.58 -14.79
CA ASN A 117 7.09 -25.98 -15.11
C ASN A 117 8.14 -26.56 -14.14
N ALA A 118 9.06 -25.73 -13.66
CA ALA A 118 10.12 -26.13 -12.75
C ALA A 118 9.62 -26.33 -11.32
N LEU A 119 8.78 -25.41 -10.84
CA LEU A 119 8.09 -25.53 -9.55
C LEU A 119 7.24 -26.80 -9.50
N TYR A 120 6.55 -27.11 -10.61
CA TYR A 120 5.77 -28.34 -10.69
C TYR A 120 6.65 -29.60 -10.73
N ALA A 121 7.80 -29.58 -11.43
CA ALA A 121 8.77 -30.68 -11.39
C ALA A 121 9.22 -30.98 -9.94
N LYS A 122 9.58 -29.94 -9.18
CA LYS A 122 9.98 -30.06 -7.77
C LYS A 122 8.85 -30.66 -6.91
N LYS A 123 7.61 -30.23 -7.11
CA LYS A 123 6.44 -30.84 -6.43
C LYS A 123 6.31 -32.32 -6.77
N ILE A 124 6.41 -32.69 -8.05
CA ILE A 124 6.23 -34.07 -8.48
C ILE A 124 7.35 -34.97 -7.97
N LYS A 125 8.61 -34.51 -8.00
CA LYS A 125 9.73 -35.18 -7.33
C LYS A 125 9.41 -35.50 -5.88
N ASN A 126 9.03 -34.48 -5.12
CA ASN A 126 8.70 -34.63 -3.71
C ASN A 126 7.52 -35.59 -3.48
N SER A 127 6.52 -35.56 -4.36
CA SER A 127 5.36 -36.45 -4.28
C SER A 127 5.75 -37.92 -4.49
N VAL A 128 6.61 -38.20 -5.48
CA VAL A 128 7.12 -39.56 -5.77
C VAL A 128 8.01 -40.05 -4.63
N LEU A 129 8.95 -39.22 -4.17
CA LEU A 129 9.83 -39.56 -3.03
C LEU A 129 9.03 -39.82 -1.74
N THR A 130 7.96 -39.06 -1.51
CA THR A 130 7.10 -39.24 -0.33
C THR A 130 6.35 -40.58 -0.41
N LYS A 131 5.82 -40.96 -1.58
CA LYS A 131 5.18 -42.27 -1.78
C LYS A 131 6.16 -43.43 -1.61
N ARG A 132 7.38 -43.28 -2.14
CA ARG A 132 8.45 -44.29 -2.00
C ARG A 132 8.84 -44.53 -0.54
N ASN A 133 8.92 -43.47 0.25
CA ASN A 133 9.33 -43.54 1.66
C ASN A 133 8.14 -43.73 2.62
N GLN A 134 6.94 -44.00 2.10
CA GLN A 134 5.73 -44.07 2.89
C GLN A 134 5.70 -45.36 3.73
N LYS A 135 5.74 -45.21 5.06
CA LYS A 135 5.50 -46.31 5.99
C LYS A 135 3.99 -46.55 6.13
N PRO A 136 3.53 -47.80 6.27
CA PRO A 136 2.09 -48.14 6.29
C PRO A 136 1.31 -47.49 7.45
N ASP A 137 1.97 -47.09 8.53
CA ASP A 137 1.33 -46.69 9.79
C ASP A 137 1.20 -45.16 10.00
N ARG A 138 1.53 -44.34 9.00
CA ARG A 138 1.40 -42.87 9.10
C ARG A 138 0.11 -42.38 8.45
N ALA A 139 -0.81 -41.87 9.28
CA ALA A 139 -1.97 -41.13 8.81
C ALA A 139 -1.52 -39.93 7.95
N GLN A 140 -2.03 -39.86 6.72
CA GLN A 140 -1.80 -38.71 5.85
C GLN A 140 -2.97 -37.73 5.94
N VAL A 141 -2.65 -36.44 6.00
CA VAL A 141 -3.65 -35.39 5.77
C VAL A 141 -3.94 -35.35 4.26
N PRO A 142 -5.12 -35.82 3.79
CA PRO A 142 -5.32 -36.15 2.37
C PRO A 142 -5.25 -34.95 1.43
N LEU A 143 -5.49 -33.75 1.94
CA LEU A 143 -5.62 -32.54 1.12
C LEU A 143 -4.27 -32.11 0.50
N PHE A 144 -3.16 -32.25 1.24
CA PHE A 144 -1.84 -31.78 0.84
C PHE A 144 -0.94 -32.88 0.24
N SER A 145 -1.27 -34.15 0.46
CA SER A 145 -0.52 -35.28 -0.11
C SER A 145 -0.98 -35.69 -1.52
N GLN A 146 -2.10 -35.13 -1.99
CA GLN A 146 -2.63 -35.41 -3.32
C GLN A 146 -1.82 -34.70 -4.42
N SER A 147 -1.33 -35.52 -5.35
CA SER A 147 -0.69 -35.09 -6.60
C SER A 147 -1.72 -34.85 -7.71
N GLY A 148 -1.30 -34.25 -8.81
CA GLY A 148 -2.13 -34.11 -10.02
C GLY A 148 -2.92 -32.81 -10.08
N ALA A 149 -3.98 -32.83 -10.89
CA ALA A 149 -4.75 -31.65 -11.28
C ALA A 149 -6.19 -31.70 -10.76
N SER A 150 -6.75 -30.55 -10.36
CA SER A 150 -8.12 -30.45 -9.85
C SER A 150 -8.75 -29.10 -10.22
N ILE A 151 -9.83 -29.14 -11.02
CA ILE A 151 -10.60 -27.94 -11.39
C ILE A 151 -11.26 -27.32 -10.16
N ILE A 152 -11.77 -28.15 -9.26
CA ILE A 152 -12.38 -27.68 -7.99
C ILE A 152 -11.34 -26.88 -7.20
N SER A 153 -10.11 -27.41 -7.07
CA SER A 153 -9.02 -26.72 -6.39
C SER A 153 -8.61 -25.43 -7.12
N ALA A 154 -8.69 -25.40 -8.44
CA ALA A 154 -8.39 -24.20 -9.23
C ALA A 154 -9.32 -23.03 -8.92
N ILE A 155 -10.57 -23.29 -8.53
CA ILE A 155 -11.57 -22.24 -8.24
C ILE A 155 -11.65 -21.98 -6.75
N VAL A 156 -11.84 -23.04 -5.94
CA VAL A 156 -12.13 -22.91 -4.51
C VAL A 156 -10.93 -22.37 -3.74
N ALA A 157 -9.71 -22.84 -4.02
CA ALA A 157 -8.56 -22.43 -3.22
C ALA A 157 -8.19 -20.95 -3.42
N PRO A 158 -8.11 -20.40 -4.66
CA PRO A 158 -7.93 -18.97 -4.84
C PRO A 158 -9.06 -18.16 -4.22
N LEU A 159 -10.32 -18.59 -4.35
CA LEU A 159 -11.45 -17.88 -3.78
C LEU A 159 -11.36 -17.79 -2.26
N VAL A 160 -11.06 -18.90 -1.59
CA VAL A 160 -10.84 -18.92 -0.13
C VAL A 160 -9.68 -18.01 0.26
N ILE A 161 -8.54 -18.12 -0.43
CA ILE A 161 -7.38 -17.27 -0.15
C ILE A 161 -7.73 -15.79 -0.36
N VAL A 162 -8.44 -15.45 -1.43
CA VAL A 162 -8.92 -14.09 -1.69
C VAL A 162 -9.80 -13.62 -0.56
N ILE A 163 -10.80 -14.39 -0.10
CA ILE A 163 -11.67 -13.97 1.03
C ILE A 163 -10.82 -13.65 2.27
N PHE A 164 -9.86 -14.50 2.63
CA PHE A 164 -9.00 -14.27 3.79
C PHE A 164 -7.99 -13.14 3.59
N ALA A 165 -7.55 -12.91 2.36
CA ALA A 165 -6.66 -11.81 2.00
C ALA A 165 -7.42 -10.49 1.77
N PHE A 166 -8.73 -10.54 1.53
CA PHE A 166 -9.53 -9.39 1.15
C PHE A 166 -9.72 -8.44 2.33
N TYR A 167 -10.08 -8.97 3.50
CA TYR A 167 -10.20 -8.14 4.70
C TYR A 167 -8.90 -7.35 5.02
N PRO A 168 -7.72 -7.99 5.18
CA PRO A 168 -6.50 -7.24 5.45
C PRO A 168 -6.09 -6.34 4.28
N PHE A 169 -6.43 -6.69 3.04
CA PHE A 169 -6.22 -5.82 1.89
C PHE A 169 -7.05 -4.54 1.98
N ILE A 170 -8.36 -4.63 2.26
CA ILE A 170 -9.22 -3.45 2.43
C ILE A 170 -8.71 -2.57 3.57
N ILE A 171 -8.40 -3.17 4.73
CA ILE A 171 -7.82 -2.42 5.85
C ILE A 171 -6.51 -1.74 5.45
N SER A 172 -5.63 -2.41 4.71
CA SER A 172 -4.36 -1.81 4.27
C SER A 172 -4.53 -0.77 3.16
N ALA A 173 -5.59 -0.86 2.36
CA ALA A 173 -5.87 0.07 1.27
C ALA A 173 -6.56 1.35 1.78
N GLU A 174 -7.33 1.26 2.86
CA GLU A 174 -7.94 2.40 3.55
C GLU A 174 -6.99 3.04 4.56
N TRP A 175 -6.03 2.28 5.09
CA TRP A 175 -5.01 2.82 5.97
C TRP A 175 -3.92 3.50 5.17
N GLU A 176 -3.76 4.81 5.34
CA GLU A 176 -2.60 5.56 4.87
C GLU A 176 -1.71 5.90 6.06
N TYR A 177 -0.39 5.76 5.89
CA TYR A 177 0.53 6.13 6.94
C TYR A 177 0.53 7.64 7.10
N SER A 178 -0.09 8.17 8.17
CA SER A 178 -0.03 9.58 8.57
C SER A 178 1.03 9.79 9.64
N PRO A 179 2.17 10.46 9.35
CA PRO A 179 3.04 10.97 10.40
C PRO A 179 2.34 12.13 11.12
N GLY A 180 2.71 12.39 12.37
CA GLY A 180 2.27 13.60 13.05
C GLY A 180 2.72 14.87 12.31
N PHE A 181 2.00 15.97 12.54
CA PHE A 181 2.32 17.26 11.94
C PHE A 181 3.71 17.76 12.37
N PRO A 182 4.48 18.38 11.44
CA PRO A 182 5.63 19.15 11.87
C PRO A 182 5.14 20.34 12.72
N LYS A 183 6.02 20.82 13.62
CA LYS A 183 5.73 22.06 14.37
C LYS A 183 5.43 23.16 13.36
N GLY A 184 4.29 23.83 13.51
CA GLY A 184 3.94 24.98 12.70
C GLY A 184 2.48 25.40 12.81
N ALA A 185 2.18 26.54 12.19
CA ALA A 185 0.87 27.13 12.03
C ALA A 185 0.38 26.91 10.60
N PHE A 186 -0.89 26.53 10.48
CA PHE A 186 -1.50 26.26 9.19
C PHE A 186 -2.94 26.78 9.19
N VAL A 187 -3.33 27.47 8.12
CA VAL A 187 -4.71 27.92 7.93
C VAL A 187 -5.44 26.94 7.02
N TYR A 188 -6.71 26.69 7.29
CA TYR A 188 -7.58 25.85 6.45
C TYR A 188 -9.05 26.31 6.56
N LEU A 189 -9.92 25.85 5.65
CA LEU A 189 -11.35 26.12 5.73
C LEU A 189 -12.08 25.06 6.55
N ASP A 190 -12.98 25.47 7.44
CA ASP A 190 -13.76 24.58 8.32
C ASP A 190 -14.50 23.47 7.54
N GLU A 191 -14.94 23.76 6.30
CA GLU A 191 -15.59 22.78 5.42
C GLU A 191 -14.73 21.56 5.07
N TYR A 192 -13.40 21.68 5.13
CA TYR A 192 -12.47 20.57 4.90
C TYR A 192 -12.23 19.72 6.16
N GLY A 193 -12.63 20.21 7.34
CA GLY A 193 -12.31 19.58 8.62
C GLY A 193 -10.86 19.79 9.03
N ALA A 194 -10.53 19.45 10.28
CA ALA A 194 -9.16 19.53 10.76
C ALA A 194 -8.25 18.63 9.91
N PRO A 195 -7.09 19.12 9.46
CA PRO A 195 -6.20 18.32 8.65
C PRO A 195 -5.66 17.14 9.48
N ASP A 196 -5.67 15.95 8.89
CA ASP A 196 -5.21 14.72 9.55
C ASP A 196 -3.78 14.34 9.10
N THR A 197 -3.31 14.95 8.00
CA THR A 197 -2.01 14.66 7.41
C THR A 197 -1.26 15.94 6.95
N PRO A 198 0.08 15.99 7.00
CA PRO A 198 0.84 17.17 6.60
C PRO A 198 0.72 17.57 5.13
N TRP A 199 0.36 16.64 4.23
CA TRP A 199 0.22 16.92 2.79
C TRP A 199 -1.19 17.37 2.39
N GLU A 200 -2.14 17.41 3.31
CA GLU A 200 -3.42 18.12 3.12
C GLU A 200 -3.25 19.64 3.24
N MET A 201 -2.14 20.10 3.83
CA MET A 201 -1.83 21.52 3.95
C MET A 201 -1.08 22.00 2.70
N GLU A 202 -1.72 22.87 1.93
CA GLU A 202 -1.05 23.57 0.84
C GLU A 202 -0.02 24.56 1.40
N GLN A 203 1.13 24.66 0.74
CA GLN A 203 2.06 25.77 0.94
C GLN A 203 1.49 26.94 0.17
N ASP A 204 1.01 27.97 0.88
CA ASP A 204 0.32 29.14 0.33
C ASP A 204 -1.07 28.83 -0.28
N PRO A 205 -2.05 28.41 0.54
CA PRO A 205 -3.39 28.09 0.05
C PRO A 205 -4.13 29.33 -0.46
N GLU A 206 -4.93 29.13 -1.50
CA GLU A 206 -5.88 30.12 -2.00
C GLU A 206 -7.31 29.81 -1.52
N TYR A 207 -7.95 30.77 -0.86
CA TYR A 207 -9.31 30.63 -0.34
C TYR A 207 -10.27 31.65 -0.95
N TYR A 208 -11.44 31.19 -1.37
CA TYR A 208 -12.46 32.06 -1.93
C TYR A 208 -13.21 32.83 -0.83
N LEU A 209 -13.50 34.11 -1.07
CA LEU A 209 -14.39 34.89 -0.21
C LEU A 209 -15.79 34.26 -0.15
N PHE A 210 -16.46 34.39 0.99
CA PHE A 210 -17.82 33.88 1.25
C PHE A 210 -18.00 32.36 1.10
N SER A 211 -16.93 31.57 1.17
CA SER A 211 -16.97 30.11 1.13
C SER A 211 -17.35 29.47 2.48
N SER A 212 -16.55 29.72 3.51
CA SER A 212 -16.56 29.00 4.79
C SER A 212 -15.82 29.81 5.87
N SER A 213 -15.77 29.31 7.10
CA SER A 213 -14.92 29.87 8.17
C SER A 213 -13.46 29.44 8.02
N LEU A 214 -12.54 30.38 8.27
CA LEU A 214 -11.11 30.13 8.39
C LEU A 214 -10.80 29.55 9.77
N MET A 215 -9.97 28.53 9.79
CA MET A 215 -9.51 27.82 10.98
C MET A 215 -7.99 27.85 11.01
N LEU A 216 -7.41 28.05 12.19
CA LEU A 216 -6.00 27.88 12.46
C LEU A 216 -5.77 26.51 13.10
N PHE A 217 -4.97 25.69 12.46
CA PHE A 217 -4.35 24.51 13.04
C PHE A 217 -2.93 24.85 13.47
N TYR A 218 -2.60 24.65 14.74
CA TYR A 218 -1.26 24.87 15.27
C TYR A 218 -0.75 23.62 15.98
N GLU A 219 0.41 23.12 15.57
CA GLU A 219 1.12 22.00 16.21
C GLU A 219 2.40 22.51 16.85
N ASN A 220 2.58 22.22 18.15
CA ASN A 220 3.81 22.48 18.88
C ASN A 220 4.56 21.17 19.22
N LYS A 221 5.86 21.24 19.53
CA LYS A 221 6.62 20.04 19.97
C LYS A 221 6.26 19.61 21.39
N GLU A 222 5.97 20.58 22.25
CA GLU A 222 5.61 20.38 23.65
C GLU A 222 4.20 20.92 23.90
N PRO A 223 3.48 20.40 24.91
CA PRO A 223 2.20 20.99 25.29
C PRO A 223 2.37 22.47 25.61
N ILE A 224 1.56 23.33 24.99
CA ILE A 224 1.63 24.80 25.13
C ILE A 224 1.48 25.23 26.61
N GLY A 225 0.74 24.44 27.39
CA GLY A 225 0.67 24.62 28.83
C GLY A 225 -0.10 25.86 29.25
N ARG A 226 0.42 26.56 30.26
CA ARG A 226 -0.27 27.72 30.88
C ARG A 226 0.06 29.06 30.24
N GLY A 227 1.13 29.12 29.43
CA GLY A 227 1.55 30.33 28.74
C GLY A 227 0.47 30.94 27.84
N GLY A 228 -0.45 30.09 27.36
CA GLY A 228 -1.48 30.50 26.42
C GLY A 228 -0.93 30.61 25.01
N LEU A 229 -1.83 30.89 24.08
CA LEU A 229 -1.57 31.10 22.68
C LEU A 229 -2.17 32.45 22.31
N GLU A 230 -1.36 33.31 21.70
CA GLU A 230 -1.80 34.58 21.15
C GLU A 230 -1.68 34.49 19.63
N ILE A 231 -2.73 34.92 18.95
CA ILE A 231 -2.89 34.82 17.51
C ILE A 231 -3.20 36.20 16.99
N GLU A 232 -2.43 36.61 16.00
CA GLU A 232 -2.63 37.88 15.30
C GLU A 232 -2.74 37.60 13.81
N MET A 233 -3.85 38.01 13.20
CA MET A 233 -4.07 37.90 11.77
C MET A 233 -3.91 39.27 11.14
N TYR A 234 -3.08 39.32 10.10
CA TYR A 234 -2.74 40.50 9.35
C TYR A 234 -3.17 40.37 7.90
N LYS A 235 -3.61 41.49 7.32
CA LYS A 235 -3.68 41.66 5.88
C LYS A 235 -2.39 42.29 5.40
N VAL A 236 -1.77 41.70 4.39
CA VAL A 236 -0.50 42.16 3.82
C VAL A 236 -0.79 43.01 2.58
N ASP A 237 -0.23 44.20 2.52
CA ASP A 237 -0.29 45.05 1.33
C ASP A 237 0.87 44.75 0.36
N GLY A 238 0.72 45.19 -0.90
CA GLY A 238 1.73 44.94 -1.94
C GLY A 238 3.09 45.61 -1.71
N GLU A 239 3.22 46.47 -0.70
CA GLU A 239 4.49 47.11 -0.28
C GLU A 239 5.08 46.45 0.98
N GLY A 240 4.45 45.39 1.50
CA GLY A 240 4.88 44.65 2.70
C GLY A 240 4.40 45.27 4.02
N GLY A 241 3.49 46.24 3.98
CA GLY A 241 2.77 46.72 5.14
C GLY A 241 1.77 45.68 5.64
N ARG A 242 1.58 45.66 6.97
CA ARG A 242 0.68 44.73 7.66
C ARG A 242 -0.41 45.51 8.38
N GLU A 243 -1.66 45.20 8.10
CA GLU A 243 -2.83 45.74 8.79
C GLU A 243 -3.42 44.65 9.70
N LEU A 244 -3.49 44.90 11.01
CA LEU A 244 -4.05 43.95 11.97
C LEU A 244 -5.57 43.83 11.79
N ILE A 245 -6.05 42.61 11.53
CA ILE A 245 -7.46 42.29 11.28
C ILE A 245 -8.10 41.56 12.47
N LEU A 246 -7.37 40.64 13.09
CA LEU A 246 -7.83 39.87 14.24
C LEU A 246 -6.71 39.76 15.26
N GLU A 247 -7.05 39.95 16.53
CA GLU A 247 -6.19 39.65 17.67
C GLU A 247 -6.99 38.74 18.62
N ARG A 248 -6.40 37.61 19.01
CA ARG A 248 -7.06 36.62 19.85
C ARG A 248 -6.07 35.98 20.80
N SER A 249 -6.40 35.94 22.09
CA SER A 249 -5.62 35.21 23.09
C SER A 249 -6.48 34.12 23.71
N GLU A 250 -5.94 32.90 23.72
CA GLU A 250 -6.55 31.73 24.35
C GLU A 250 -5.58 31.19 25.40
N THR A 251 -6.07 30.85 26.59
CA THR A 251 -5.21 30.39 27.69
C THR A 251 -5.47 28.93 28.00
N PHE A 252 -4.46 28.27 28.56
CA PHE A 252 -4.54 26.91 29.11
C PHE A 252 -4.83 25.80 28.08
N PHE A 253 -3.76 25.28 27.49
CA PHE A 253 -3.81 24.10 26.62
C PHE A 253 -3.15 22.90 27.29
N ARG A 254 -3.81 21.74 27.18
CA ARG A 254 -3.25 20.45 27.64
C ARG A 254 -2.59 19.66 26.51
N SER A 255 -2.91 20.00 25.26
CA SER A 255 -2.38 19.39 24.05
C SER A 255 -1.24 20.21 23.45
N SER A 256 -0.45 19.56 22.61
CA SER A 256 0.50 20.20 21.69
C SER A 256 -0.19 20.77 20.45
N THR A 257 -1.34 20.20 20.09
CA THR A 257 -2.17 20.60 18.95
C THR A 257 -3.31 21.49 19.40
N VAL A 258 -3.60 22.54 18.63
CA VAL A 258 -4.76 23.41 18.83
C VAL A 258 -5.44 23.71 17.51
N ASN A 259 -6.76 23.81 17.56
CA ASN A 259 -7.59 24.17 16.43
C ASN A 259 -8.49 25.35 16.84
N ILE A 260 -8.29 26.51 16.22
CA ILE A 260 -8.88 27.79 16.64
C ILE A 260 -9.60 28.43 15.46
N PRO A 261 -10.90 28.77 15.59
CA PRO A 261 -11.58 29.54 14.56
C PRO A 261 -11.02 30.96 14.48
N LEU A 262 -10.73 31.41 13.26
CA LEU A 262 -10.28 32.77 12.97
C LEU A 262 -11.50 33.65 12.64
N LEU A 263 -11.89 33.71 11.37
CA LEU A 263 -12.96 34.55 10.86
C LEU A 263 -13.71 33.85 9.72
N ASP A 264 -14.96 34.24 9.49
CA ASP A 264 -15.72 33.84 8.31
C ASP A 264 -15.15 34.52 7.06
N THR A 265 -14.98 33.81 5.93
CA THR A 265 -14.45 34.44 4.70
C THR A 265 -15.39 35.49 4.09
N GLY A 266 -16.61 35.64 4.62
CA GLY A 266 -17.54 36.75 4.35
C GLY A 266 -17.51 37.89 5.37
N HIS A 267 -16.58 37.89 6.33
CA HIS A 267 -16.45 38.96 7.33
C HIS A 267 -16.13 40.30 6.66
N ALA A 268 -16.68 41.40 7.19
CA ALA A 268 -16.56 42.73 6.56
C ALA A 268 -15.11 43.24 6.44
N ASP A 269 -14.24 42.79 7.33
CA ASP A 269 -12.82 43.16 7.38
C ASP A 269 -11.94 42.25 6.50
N ILE A 270 -12.52 41.21 5.87
CA ILE A 270 -11.83 40.34 4.92
C ILE A 270 -12.16 40.77 3.49
N SER A 271 -11.12 41.01 2.71
CA SER A 271 -11.18 41.25 1.27
C SER A 271 -10.18 40.36 0.51
N ALA A 272 -10.21 40.38 -0.82
CA ALA A 272 -9.16 39.72 -1.60
C ALA A 272 -7.78 40.33 -1.31
N GLY A 273 -6.75 39.49 -1.32
CA GLY A 273 -5.36 39.86 -0.98
C GLY A 273 -4.65 38.79 -0.14
N ASP A 274 -3.42 39.08 0.23
CA ASP A 274 -2.57 38.17 1.01
C ASP A 274 -2.74 38.41 2.52
N TYR A 275 -2.67 37.33 3.29
CA TYR A 275 -2.85 37.34 4.73
C TYR A 275 -1.76 36.53 5.42
N GLU A 276 -1.44 36.96 6.63
CA GLU A 276 -0.52 36.29 7.54
C GLU A 276 -1.19 36.06 8.89
N VAL A 277 -0.92 34.92 9.52
CA VAL A 277 -1.38 34.59 10.88
C VAL A 277 -0.16 34.26 11.71
N ASP A 278 0.19 35.18 12.61
CA ASP A 278 1.26 35.02 13.57
C ASP A 278 0.75 34.27 14.79
N VAL A 279 1.52 33.29 15.25
CA VAL A 279 1.20 32.48 16.44
C VAL A 279 2.29 32.66 17.49
N TYR A 280 1.90 33.20 18.63
CA TYR A 280 2.76 33.47 19.78
C TYR A 280 2.47 32.49 20.92
N VAL A 281 3.53 32.03 21.58
CA VAL A 281 3.46 31.27 22.84
C VAL A 281 4.35 31.98 23.84
N GLU A 282 3.80 32.39 24.99
CA GLU A 282 4.53 33.16 26.01
C GLU A 282 5.21 34.43 25.44
N GLU A 283 4.52 35.18 24.60
CA GLU A 283 5.01 36.41 23.92
C GLU A 283 6.12 36.16 22.87
N GLU A 284 6.53 34.92 22.64
CA GLU A 284 7.51 34.57 21.60
C GLU A 284 6.79 34.08 20.34
N LEU A 285 7.05 34.74 19.20
CA LEU A 285 6.56 34.31 17.88
C LEU A 285 7.11 32.91 17.56
N GLN A 286 6.21 31.95 17.44
CA GLN A 286 6.56 30.56 17.19
C GLN A 286 6.53 30.20 15.72
N ASP A 287 5.55 30.71 14.98
CA ASP A 287 5.41 30.50 13.54
C ASP A 287 4.46 31.52 12.89
N THR A 288 4.50 31.63 11.56
CA THR A 288 3.61 32.47 10.75
C THR A 288 3.03 31.65 9.60
N ALA A 289 1.70 31.59 9.51
CA ALA A 289 1.01 30.96 8.39
C ALA A 289 0.59 32.01 7.34
N THR A 290 0.83 31.73 6.06
CA THR A 290 0.46 32.59 4.93
C THR A 290 -0.70 31.99 4.14
N PHE A 291 -1.58 32.81 3.59
CA PHE A 291 -2.62 32.40 2.63
C PHE A 291 -3.13 33.59 1.81
N THR A 292 -3.76 33.30 0.68
CA THR A 292 -4.33 34.33 -0.21
C THR A 292 -5.84 34.19 -0.29
N MET A 293 -6.55 35.30 -0.10
CA MET A 293 -7.99 35.39 -0.34
C MET A 293 -8.26 35.82 -1.79
N VAL A 294 -9.08 35.04 -2.50
CA VAL A 294 -9.46 35.29 -3.89
C VAL A 294 -10.94 35.61 -4.03
N SER A 295 -11.28 36.44 -5.02
CA SER A 295 -12.68 36.79 -5.29
C SER A 295 -13.41 35.61 -5.97
N PRO A 296 -14.70 35.35 -5.71
CA PRO A 296 -15.45 34.27 -6.37
C PRO A 296 -15.62 34.47 -7.89
N HIS A 297 -15.28 35.66 -8.39
CA HIS A 297 -15.53 36.09 -9.76
C HIS A 297 -14.27 36.48 -10.53
N SER A 298 -13.07 36.21 -9.98
CA SER A 298 -11.79 36.46 -10.67
C SER A 298 -11.46 35.40 -11.71
#